data_AF-U6GP94-F1
#
_entry.id   AF-U6GP94-F1
#
_cell.length_a   1.000
_cell.length_b   1.000
_cell.length_c   1.000
_cell.angle_alpha   90.00
_cell.angle_beta   90.00
_cell.angle_gamma   90.00
#
_symmetry.space_group_name_H-M   'P 1'
#
loop_
_entity.id
_entity.type
_entity.pdbx_description
1 polymer ?
#
loop_
_entity_poly.entity_id
_entity_poly.type
_entity_poly.pdbx_seq_one_letter_code
_entity_poly.pdbx_strand_id
1 'polypeptide(L)'
;MQASSGSPNTDDALVEGEAAAQGAVAERVDSRAEANGSGAYDENQEEGSEEYEDDDSFSVGLPVEPPKKRVPVLIVGSFLTAWLLLLLAVALSSVKGGRRASMNLPLDDDSLLNYRERFREGADKLEERWMGAPESVKTSYCRYFMPSTDDGKYMSPADGWQALQRQVNAMHRTPAPDSSASVEDKWNYAMQLQLLTSLCNSVTLRLGGLAQFESKAEKGGFQLLGLGSEEAPDVDLPTDGDDEEGMLLSEFMDLLPARGPYSPTEVEGGGTVPRHLATKLGSMVEAIDARTQEDRYVGFRWDGFVDAFGVVLETAADEEFKDPKPITSPADRIPGDARLLIRALGEQVEKAPDRMWTPYVLQACAESWDENTVKKLLKEVQEGENERAAARVVQKREIVEQSALEMPLGKEHVVSLAVFSI
;
A
#
# COMPACT_ATOMS: atom_id res chain seq x y z
N MET A 1 16.56 -64.68 13.74
CA MET A 1 15.39 -63.95 14.26
C MET A 1 14.89 -63.08 13.12
N GLN A 2 13.78 -63.49 12.51
CA GLN A 2 13.25 -62.95 11.25
C GLN A 2 12.36 -61.72 11.51
N ALA A 3 12.48 -60.74 10.62
CA ALA A 3 11.63 -59.56 10.53
C ALA A 3 10.28 -59.93 9.89
N SER A 4 9.20 -59.31 10.36
CA SER A 4 7.87 -59.39 9.76
C SER A 4 7.35 -57.98 9.48
N SER A 5 7.15 -57.70 8.21
CA SER A 5 6.61 -56.50 7.60
C SER A 5 5.08 -56.62 7.45
N GLY A 6 4.33 -55.68 8.01
CA GLY A 6 2.90 -55.53 7.75
C GLY A 6 2.65 -54.48 6.67
N SER A 7 1.87 -54.84 5.65
CA SER A 7 1.24 -53.93 4.68
C SER A 7 -0.28 -54.04 4.77
N PRO A 8 -1.03 -53.02 4.32
CA PRO A 8 -2.43 -52.82 4.69
C PRO A 8 -3.43 -53.47 3.73
N ASN A 9 -4.59 -53.85 4.27
CA ASN A 9 -5.76 -54.28 3.50
C ASN A 9 -6.43 -53.09 2.82
N THR A 10 -6.74 -53.24 1.54
CA THR A 10 -7.69 -52.44 0.78
C THR A 10 -8.79 -53.41 0.35
N ASP A 11 -10.03 -53.15 0.75
CA ASP A 11 -11.21 -53.87 0.27
C ASP A 11 -12.15 -52.91 -0.43
N ASP A 12 -12.55 -53.35 -1.61
CA ASP A 12 -13.46 -52.79 -2.59
C ASP A 12 -14.89 -52.59 -2.09
N ALA A 13 -15.56 -51.57 -2.64
CA ALA A 13 -17.00 -51.63 -2.89
C ALA A 13 -17.36 -50.85 -4.16
N LEU A 14 -17.39 -51.57 -5.28
CA LEU A 14 -18.12 -51.25 -6.51
C LEU A 14 -19.63 -51.35 -6.27
N VAL A 15 -20.40 -50.34 -6.69
CA VAL A 15 -21.81 -50.51 -7.07
C VAL A 15 -22.09 -49.73 -8.34
N GLU A 16 -22.40 -50.49 -9.39
CA GLU A 16 -22.88 -50.10 -10.71
C GLU A 16 -24.32 -49.55 -10.68
N GLY A 17 -24.67 -48.77 -11.71
CA GLY A 17 -26.05 -48.32 -11.97
C GLY A 17 -26.24 -47.54 -13.27
N GLU A 18 -26.01 -48.20 -14.42
CA GLU A 18 -26.65 -47.93 -15.74
C GLU A 18 -28.20 -48.11 -15.64
N ALA A 19 -29.10 -47.60 -16.49
CA ALA A 19 -29.10 -46.84 -17.74
C ALA A 19 -30.57 -46.41 -18.07
N ALA A 20 -30.71 -45.63 -19.16
CA ALA A 20 -31.87 -45.51 -20.08
C ALA A 20 -32.98 -44.48 -19.71
N ALA A 21 -33.56 -43.70 -20.64
CA ALA A 21 -33.36 -43.51 -22.08
C ALA A 21 -34.26 -42.36 -22.60
N GLN A 22 -33.88 -41.78 -23.76
CA GLN A 22 -34.73 -41.16 -24.82
C GLN A 22 -35.52 -39.87 -24.47
N GLY A 23 -35.61 -38.83 -25.28
CA GLY A 23 -35.20 -38.52 -26.65
C GLY A 23 -36.16 -37.45 -27.23
N ALA A 24 -35.62 -36.40 -27.88
CA ALA A 24 -36.29 -35.47 -28.83
C ALA A 24 -35.23 -34.42 -29.23
N VAL A 25 -34.61 -34.45 -30.41
CA VAL A 25 -35.07 -34.04 -31.76
C VAL A 25 -35.59 -32.60 -31.84
N ALA A 26 -34.73 -31.78 -32.49
CA ALA A 26 -34.98 -30.60 -33.32
C ALA A 26 -35.54 -29.32 -32.69
N GLU A 27 -34.74 -28.24 -32.69
CA GLU A 27 -34.92 -27.14 -33.64
C GLU A 27 -33.66 -26.25 -33.67
N ARG A 28 -33.09 -26.06 -34.87
CA ARG A 28 -32.12 -25.00 -35.15
C ARG A 28 -32.93 -23.74 -35.39
N VAL A 29 -32.81 -22.76 -34.51
CA VAL A 29 -33.25 -21.39 -34.76
C VAL A 29 -32.00 -20.51 -34.83
N ASP A 30 -31.74 -20.02 -36.03
CA ASP A 30 -30.93 -18.85 -36.30
C ASP A 30 -31.54 -17.65 -35.56
N SER A 31 -30.82 -17.09 -34.60
CA SER A 31 -31.11 -15.76 -34.08
C SER A 31 -29.81 -14.96 -34.00
N ARG A 32 -29.53 -14.33 -35.15
CA ARG A 32 -28.75 -13.12 -35.30
C ARG A 32 -29.36 -12.04 -34.40
N ALA A 33 -28.72 -11.77 -33.27
CA ALA A 33 -29.02 -10.62 -32.43
C ALA A 33 -27.86 -9.62 -32.56
N GLU A 34 -28.15 -8.53 -33.25
CA GLU A 34 -27.37 -7.30 -33.26
C GLU A 34 -27.36 -6.72 -31.85
N ALA A 35 -26.19 -6.60 -31.25
CA ALA A 35 -25.96 -5.80 -30.04
C ALA A 35 -24.85 -4.79 -30.33
N ASN A 36 -25.18 -3.81 -31.17
CA ASN A 36 -24.50 -2.52 -31.19
C ASN A 36 -24.90 -1.78 -29.91
N GLY A 37 -23.96 -1.63 -29.00
CA GLY A 37 -24.13 -0.91 -27.75
C GLY A 37 -22.79 -0.48 -27.18
N SER A 38 -22.01 0.26 -27.98
CA SER A 38 -20.86 1.01 -27.48
C SER A 38 -21.38 2.11 -26.55
N GLY A 39 -21.48 1.81 -25.26
CA GLY A 39 -21.62 2.83 -24.22
C GLY A 39 -20.35 3.67 -24.24
N ALA A 40 -20.45 4.88 -24.77
CA ALA A 40 -19.47 5.91 -24.53
C ALA A 40 -19.44 6.15 -23.01
N TYR A 41 -18.32 5.83 -22.37
CA TYR A 41 -18.04 6.25 -21.02
C TYR A 41 -17.86 7.77 -21.05
N ASP A 42 -18.78 8.47 -20.39
CA ASP A 42 -18.70 9.92 -20.19
C ASP A 42 -17.66 10.16 -19.09
N GLU A 43 -16.44 10.51 -19.50
CA GLU A 43 -15.28 10.81 -18.65
C GLU A 43 -15.41 12.11 -17.84
N ASN A 44 -16.61 12.72 -17.79
CA ASN A 44 -16.87 13.96 -17.04
C ASN A 44 -17.49 13.71 -15.66
N GLN A 45 -17.06 12.66 -14.96
CA GLN A 45 -17.30 12.61 -13.53
C GLN A 45 -16.23 13.49 -12.87
N GLU A 46 -16.57 14.77 -12.70
CA GLU A 46 -15.89 15.69 -11.78
C GLU A 46 -15.68 14.94 -10.46
N GLU A 47 -14.46 14.43 -10.28
CA GLU A 47 -13.97 14.03 -8.98
C GLU A 47 -14.11 15.26 -8.10
N GLY A 48 -15.04 15.19 -7.16
CA GLY A 48 -15.13 16.13 -6.07
C GLY A 48 -13.81 16.08 -5.33
N SER A 49 -12.89 16.96 -5.71
CA SER A 49 -11.79 17.37 -4.87
C SER A 49 -12.45 17.93 -3.62
N GLU A 50 -12.46 17.14 -2.55
CA GLU A 50 -12.64 17.67 -1.21
C GLU A 50 -11.52 18.69 -1.03
N GLU A 51 -11.88 19.95 -1.30
CA GLU A 51 -11.10 21.13 -1.06
C GLU A 51 -10.89 21.17 0.45
N TYR A 52 -9.77 20.62 0.91
CA TYR A 52 -9.31 20.86 2.26
C TYR A 52 -9.05 22.36 2.31
N GLU A 53 -9.97 23.10 2.91
CA GLU A 53 -9.79 24.50 3.30
C GLU A 53 -8.53 24.55 4.15
N ASP A 54 -7.42 24.92 3.50
CA ASP A 54 -6.12 25.20 4.07
C ASP A 54 -6.26 26.55 4.80
N ASP A 55 -7.07 26.54 5.85
CA ASP A 55 -7.22 27.66 6.76
C ASP A 55 -5.89 27.88 7.47
N ASP A 56 -5.40 29.11 7.35
CA ASP A 56 -4.27 29.71 8.06
C ASP A 56 -2.87 29.47 7.48
N SER A 57 -2.68 29.79 6.19
CA SER A 57 -1.39 30.32 5.73
C SER A 57 -1.11 31.68 6.39
N PHE A 58 -0.60 31.66 7.63
CA PHE A 58 -0.10 32.83 8.34
C PHE A 58 1.16 33.38 7.65
N SER A 59 0.97 34.13 6.56
CA SER A 59 2.03 34.92 5.94
C SER A 59 2.27 36.19 6.76
N VAL A 60 3.06 36.06 7.83
CA VAL A 60 3.59 37.21 8.56
C VAL A 60 4.64 37.88 7.66
N GLY A 61 4.21 38.88 6.88
CA GLY A 61 5.10 39.77 6.15
C GLY A 61 5.95 40.57 7.13
N LEU A 62 7.16 40.08 7.41
CA LEU A 62 8.16 40.84 8.16
C LEU A 62 8.87 41.81 7.20
N PRO A 63 8.73 43.13 7.38
CA PRO A 63 9.52 44.10 6.63
C PRO A 63 11.00 43.96 7.02
N VAL A 64 11.82 43.50 6.07
CA VAL A 64 13.29 43.48 6.20
C VAL A 64 13.82 44.88 5.89
N GLU A 65 13.70 45.79 6.85
CA GLU A 65 14.64 46.90 6.97
C GLU A 65 15.72 46.48 7.97
N PRO A 66 17.03 46.66 7.70
CA PRO A 66 18.07 46.35 8.68
C PRO A 66 18.27 47.53 9.64
N PRO A 67 17.85 47.46 10.93
CA PRO A 67 18.29 48.45 11.89
C PRO A 67 19.55 47.93 12.59
N LYS A 68 20.66 48.66 12.45
CA LYS A 68 21.79 48.61 13.38
C LYS A 68 21.30 49.02 14.78
N LYS A 69 20.67 48.10 15.52
CA LYS A 69 20.34 48.28 16.93
C LYS A 69 20.89 47.09 17.72
N ARG A 70 21.75 47.41 18.68
CA ARG A 70 22.27 46.46 19.67
C ARG A 70 21.07 45.91 20.45
N VAL A 71 20.68 44.68 20.16
CA VAL A 71 19.61 44.00 20.90
C VAL A 71 20.09 43.82 22.34
N PRO A 72 19.32 44.26 23.35
CA PRO A 72 19.68 44.04 24.74
C PRO A 72 19.68 42.53 25.02
N VAL A 73 20.81 42.05 25.54
CA VAL A 73 21.12 40.63 25.85
C VAL A 73 20.04 39.94 26.73
N LEU A 74 19.13 40.70 27.33
CA LEU A 74 18.05 40.18 28.18
C LEU A 74 16.91 39.47 27.42
N ILE A 75 16.71 39.71 26.12
CA ILE A 75 15.60 39.06 25.36
C ILE A 75 15.97 37.63 24.94
N VAL A 76 17.24 37.37 24.65
CA VAL A 76 17.73 36.05 24.21
C VAL A 76 17.61 35.00 25.32
N GLY A 77 17.76 35.40 26.58
CA GLY A 77 17.61 34.50 27.73
C GLY A 77 16.19 33.94 27.89
N SER A 78 15.16 34.73 27.55
CA SER A 78 13.76 34.33 27.73
C SER A 78 13.29 33.30 26.70
N PHE A 79 13.80 33.37 25.47
CA PHE A 79 13.48 32.37 24.45
C PHE A 79 14.14 31.02 24.76
N LEU A 80 15.38 31.05 25.25
CA LEU A 80 16.11 29.83 25.58
C LEU A 80 15.49 29.10 26.78
N THR A 81 15.01 29.83 27.79
CA THR A 81 14.29 29.23 28.92
C THR A 81 12.92 28.71 28.53
N ALA A 82 12.15 29.42 27.69
CA ALA A 82 10.88 28.94 27.16
C ALA A 82 11.06 27.66 26.32
N TRP A 83 12.09 27.62 25.48
CA TRP A 83 12.42 26.44 24.67
C TRP A 83 12.87 25.25 25.54
N LEU A 84 13.70 25.49 26.56
CA LEU A 84 14.08 24.44 27.52
C LEU A 84 12.88 23.93 28.33
N LEU A 85 11.94 24.80 28.72
CA LEU A 85 10.70 24.39 29.40
C LEU A 85 9.78 23.61 28.48
N LEU A 86 9.70 23.97 27.19
CA LEU A 86 8.98 23.21 26.18
C LEU A 86 9.60 21.81 26.02
N LEU A 87 10.93 21.71 25.87
CA LEU A 87 11.62 20.42 25.80
C LEU A 87 11.44 19.59 27.07
N LEU A 88 11.47 20.23 28.25
CA LEU A 88 11.22 19.56 29.51
C LEU A 88 9.76 19.09 29.61
N ALA A 89 8.80 19.88 29.11
CA ALA A 89 7.39 19.49 29.06
C ALA A 89 7.18 18.31 28.12
N VAL A 90 7.79 18.33 26.92
CA VAL A 90 7.77 17.23 25.93
C VAL A 90 8.41 15.97 26.53
N ALA A 91 9.57 16.11 27.18
CA ALA A 91 10.27 15.00 27.84
C ALA A 91 9.49 14.45 29.06
N LEU A 92 8.79 15.31 29.80
CA LEU A 92 7.94 14.85 30.91
C LEU A 92 6.65 14.23 30.40
N SER A 93 6.07 14.69 29.29
CA SER A 93 4.92 14.03 28.67
C SER A 93 5.27 12.67 28.10
N SER A 94 6.47 12.49 27.52
CA SER A 94 6.92 11.17 27.05
C SER A 94 7.20 10.21 28.21
N VAL A 95 7.77 10.69 29.32
CA VAL A 95 8.02 9.85 30.52
C VAL A 95 6.72 9.49 31.27
N LYS A 96 5.68 10.33 31.21
CA LYS A 96 4.39 10.08 31.88
C LYS A 96 3.39 9.30 31.02
N GLY A 97 3.70 9.05 29.74
CA GLY A 97 2.95 8.21 28.81
C GLY A 97 2.96 6.71 29.15
N GLY A 98 3.77 6.27 30.12
CA GLY A 98 3.79 4.87 30.61
C GLY A 98 2.55 4.43 31.41
N ARG A 99 1.45 5.21 31.42
CA ARG A 99 0.14 4.68 31.78
C ARG A 99 -0.42 4.03 30.52
N ARG A 100 -0.18 2.71 30.41
CA ARG A 100 -0.87 1.78 29.50
C ARG A 100 -2.26 2.34 29.20
N ALA A 101 -2.42 2.92 28.01
CA ALA A 101 -3.74 3.21 27.51
C ALA A 101 -4.52 1.90 27.69
N SER A 102 -5.64 1.97 28.42
CA SER A 102 -6.63 0.90 28.34
C SER A 102 -6.78 0.55 26.87
N MET A 103 -6.76 -0.73 26.50
CA MET A 103 -7.08 -1.17 25.13
C MET A 103 -8.33 -0.40 24.69
N ASN A 104 -8.17 0.58 23.80
CA ASN A 104 -9.16 1.63 23.59
C ASN A 104 -10.22 1.23 22.58
N LEU A 105 -10.38 -0.08 22.32
CA LEU A 105 -11.39 -0.59 21.42
C LEU A 105 -12.71 -0.72 22.20
N PRO A 106 -13.72 0.14 22.00
CA PRO A 106 -15.00 -0.04 22.67
C PRO A 106 -15.64 -1.37 22.24
N LEU A 107 -16.14 -2.11 23.25
CA LEU A 107 -16.64 -3.49 23.14
C LEU A 107 -18.13 -3.61 23.50
N ASP A 108 -18.85 -2.49 23.58
CA ASP A 108 -20.30 -2.50 23.66
C ASP A 108 -20.91 -3.00 22.34
N ASP A 109 -22.16 -3.44 22.40
CA ASP A 109 -22.82 -4.12 21.28
C ASP A 109 -22.98 -3.19 20.05
N ASP A 110 -23.16 -1.88 20.27
CA ASP A 110 -23.27 -0.89 19.18
C ASP A 110 -21.92 -0.71 18.48
N SER A 111 -20.82 -0.64 19.22
CA SER A 111 -19.46 -0.58 18.67
C SER A 111 -19.12 -1.84 17.86
N LEU A 112 -19.47 -3.04 18.37
CA LEU A 112 -19.26 -4.29 17.64
C LEU A 112 -20.09 -4.35 16.35
N LEU A 113 -21.32 -3.82 16.37
CA LEU A 113 -22.15 -3.72 15.17
C LEU A 113 -21.52 -2.79 14.13
N ASN A 114 -21.02 -1.62 14.56
CA ASN A 114 -20.32 -0.68 13.70
C ASN A 114 -19.06 -1.30 13.05
N TYR A 115 -18.23 -2.01 13.82
CA TYR A 115 -17.07 -2.71 13.23
C TYR A 115 -17.49 -3.74 12.18
N ARG A 116 -18.60 -4.45 12.41
CA ARG A 116 -19.12 -5.44 11.46
C ARG A 116 -19.65 -4.79 10.18
N GLU A 117 -20.29 -3.63 10.30
CA GLU A 117 -20.75 -2.85 9.15
C GLU A 117 -19.58 -2.32 8.32
N ARG A 118 -18.58 -1.70 8.97
CA ARG A 118 -17.35 -1.25 8.29
C ARG A 118 -16.59 -2.38 7.61
N PHE A 119 -16.56 -3.57 8.22
CA PHE A 119 -16.00 -4.76 7.60
C PHE A 119 -16.75 -5.15 6.32
N ARG A 120 -18.09 -5.16 6.35
CA ARG A 120 -18.91 -5.49 5.16
C ARG A 120 -18.65 -4.49 4.03
N GLU A 121 -18.68 -3.20 4.35
CA GLU A 121 -18.38 -2.15 3.36
C GLU A 121 -16.98 -2.32 2.75
N GLY A 122 -15.97 -2.60 3.58
CA GLY A 122 -14.62 -2.87 3.11
C GLY A 122 -14.52 -4.12 2.24
N ALA A 123 -15.24 -5.19 2.58
CA ALA A 123 -15.28 -6.42 1.81
C ALA A 123 -15.98 -6.24 0.45
N ASP A 124 -17.09 -5.51 0.41
CA ASP A 124 -17.82 -5.19 -0.82
C ASP A 124 -16.96 -4.34 -1.76
N LYS A 125 -16.29 -3.30 -1.22
CA LYS A 125 -15.34 -2.47 -1.97
C LYS A 125 -14.16 -3.27 -2.52
N LEU A 126 -13.63 -4.20 -1.74
CA LEU A 126 -12.59 -5.11 -2.18
C LEU A 126 -13.06 -5.98 -3.35
N GLU A 127 -14.24 -6.60 -3.26
CA GLU A 127 -14.78 -7.44 -4.33
C GLU A 127 -15.02 -6.64 -5.60
N GLU A 128 -15.67 -5.48 -5.50
CA GLU A 128 -15.89 -4.58 -6.63
C GLU A 128 -14.56 -4.19 -7.30
N ARG A 129 -13.60 -3.71 -6.49
CA ARG A 129 -12.30 -3.26 -7.00
C ARG A 129 -11.51 -4.40 -7.62
N TRP A 130 -11.52 -5.58 -7.01
CA TRP A 130 -10.87 -6.77 -7.55
C TRP A 130 -11.49 -7.15 -8.89
N MET A 131 -12.81 -7.28 -8.98
CA MET A 131 -13.48 -7.68 -10.21
C MET A 131 -13.27 -6.67 -11.35
N GLY A 132 -13.28 -5.37 -11.04
CA GLY A 132 -13.08 -4.28 -12.01
C GLY A 132 -11.62 -4.02 -12.40
N ALA A 133 -10.63 -4.56 -11.68
CA ALA A 133 -9.22 -4.31 -11.99
C ALA A 133 -8.76 -5.07 -13.26
N PRO A 134 -7.91 -4.44 -14.10
CA PRO A 134 -7.24 -5.12 -15.21
C PRO A 134 -6.42 -6.34 -14.77
N GLU A 135 -6.22 -7.30 -15.67
CA GLU A 135 -5.46 -8.53 -15.36
C GLU A 135 -3.98 -8.26 -15.09
N SER A 136 -3.38 -7.29 -15.78
CA SER A 136 -2.03 -6.78 -15.51
C SER A 136 -1.91 -6.31 -14.06
N VAL A 137 -2.83 -5.44 -13.61
CA VAL A 137 -2.88 -4.92 -12.24
C VAL A 137 -3.03 -6.03 -11.21
N LYS A 138 -3.92 -7.00 -11.44
CA LYS A 138 -4.08 -8.18 -10.54
C LYS A 138 -2.80 -9.00 -10.45
N THR A 139 -2.15 -9.22 -11.59
CA THR A 139 -0.87 -9.95 -11.67
C THR A 139 0.22 -9.21 -10.90
N SER A 140 0.33 -7.89 -11.05
CA SER A 140 1.23 -7.04 -10.27
C SER A 140 0.94 -7.13 -8.79
N TYR A 141 -0.34 -7.06 -8.41
CA TYR A 141 -0.76 -7.17 -7.02
C TYR A 141 -0.30 -8.51 -6.43
N CYS A 142 -0.56 -9.62 -7.11
CA CYS A 142 -0.11 -10.94 -6.65
C CYS A 142 1.42 -11.10 -6.62
N ARG A 143 2.15 -10.37 -7.46
CA ARG A 143 3.61 -10.42 -7.49
C ARG A 143 4.26 -9.69 -6.31
N TYR A 144 3.76 -8.51 -5.94
CA TYR A 144 4.42 -7.65 -4.94
C TYR A 144 3.71 -7.55 -3.60
N PHE A 145 2.42 -7.90 -3.55
CA PHE A 145 1.56 -7.70 -2.39
C PHE A 145 0.82 -8.96 -1.95
N MET A 146 1.21 -10.14 -2.44
CA MET A 146 0.74 -11.43 -1.93
C MET A 146 1.89 -12.30 -1.44
N PRO A 147 1.68 -13.12 -0.40
CA PRO A 147 2.73 -14.00 0.14
C PRO A 147 3.28 -14.96 -0.91
N SER A 148 4.61 -15.05 -1.01
CA SER A 148 5.31 -16.00 -1.87
C SER A 148 6.40 -16.74 -1.08
N THR A 149 6.79 -17.94 -1.54
CA THR A 149 7.88 -18.71 -0.89
C THR A 149 9.23 -18.46 -1.50
N ASP A 150 9.28 -18.21 -2.80
CA ASP A 150 10.54 -18.03 -3.53
C ASP A 150 10.34 -16.91 -4.56
N ASP A 151 11.45 -16.39 -5.05
CA ASP A 151 11.44 -15.52 -6.23
C ASP A 151 10.89 -16.28 -7.44
N GLY A 152 10.03 -15.60 -8.20
CA GLY A 152 9.39 -16.18 -9.39
C GLY A 152 8.21 -17.12 -9.10
N LYS A 153 7.94 -17.48 -7.84
CA LYS A 153 6.78 -18.32 -7.47
C LYS A 153 5.68 -17.48 -6.81
N TYR A 154 5.05 -16.63 -7.61
CA TYR A 154 3.94 -15.79 -7.19
C TYR A 154 2.60 -16.53 -7.31
N MET A 155 1.61 -16.13 -6.53
CA MET A 155 0.24 -16.63 -6.69
C MET A 155 -0.34 -16.17 -8.03
N SER A 156 -1.18 -17.00 -8.65
CA SER A 156 -2.01 -16.49 -9.74
C SER A 156 -3.05 -15.51 -9.19
N PRO A 157 -3.57 -14.58 -10.01
CA PRO A 157 -4.70 -13.74 -9.62
C PRO A 157 -5.89 -14.53 -9.04
N ALA A 158 -6.22 -15.68 -9.63
CA ALA A 158 -7.31 -16.53 -9.13
C ALA A 158 -7.02 -17.07 -7.71
N ASP A 159 -5.81 -17.58 -7.47
CA ASP A 159 -5.42 -18.10 -6.16
C ASP A 159 -5.34 -16.98 -5.11
N GLY A 160 -4.83 -15.81 -5.51
CA GLY A 160 -4.74 -14.64 -4.63
C GLY A 160 -6.12 -14.15 -4.20
N TRP A 161 -7.07 -14.09 -5.14
CA TRP A 161 -8.46 -13.79 -4.84
C TRP A 161 -9.08 -14.83 -3.90
N GLN A 162 -8.87 -16.11 -4.17
CA GLN A 162 -9.40 -17.19 -3.34
C GLN A 162 -8.88 -17.11 -1.90
N ALA A 163 -7.61 -16.78 -1.70
CA ALA A 163 -7.02 -16.59 -0.38
C ALA A 163 -7.69 -15.46 0.40
N LEU A 164 -7.92 -14.30 -0.23
CA LEU A 164 -8.64 -13.17 0.37
C LEU A 164 -10.10 -13.52 0.68
N GLN A 165 -10.80 -14.08 -0.31
CA GLN A 165 -12.21 -14.43 -0.19
C GLN A 165 -12.46 -15.48 0.89
N ARG A 166 -11.52 -16.42 1.09
CA ARG A 166 -11.56 -17.40 2.18
C ARG A 166 -11.62 -16.72 3.55
N GLN A 167 -10.81 -15.68 3.78
CA GLN A 167 -10.79 -14.94 5.04
C GLN A 167 -12.07 -14.13 5.26
N VAL A 168 -12.52 -13.41 4.22
CA VAL A 168 -13.78 -12.64 4.24
C VAL A 168 -14.98 -13.54 4.55
N ASN A 169 -15.10 -14.66 3.83
CA ASN A 169 -16.18 -15.63 4.03
C ASN A 169 -16.16 -16.25 5.43
N ALA A 170 -14.99 -16.57 5.96
CA ALA A 170 -14.86 -17.10 7.31
C ALA A 170 -15.31 -16.08 8.37
N MET A 171 -15.02 -14.80 8.17
CA MET A 171 -15.48 -13.73 9.07
C MET A 171 -17.00 -13.53 9.00
N HIS A 172 -17.60 -13.54 7.80
CA HIS A 172 -19.07 -13.47 7.67
C HIS A 172 -19.79 -14.58 8.43
N ARG A 173 -19.20 -15.78 8.47
CA ARG A 173 -19.73 -16.96 9.18
C ARG A 173 -19.43 -16.95 10.68
N THR A 174 -18.53 -16.09 11.14
CA THR A 174 -18.18 -16.01 12.56
C THR A 174 -19.32 -15.29 13.30
N PRO A 175 -19.99 -15.96 14.26
CA PRO A 175 -21.08 -15.34 15.00
C PRO A 175 -20.56 -14.18 15.83
N ALA A 176 -21.37 -13.12 15.93
CA ALA A 176 -21.08 -12.06 16.88
C ALA A 176 -21.22 -12.63 18.30
N PRO A 177 -20.33 -12.24 19.23
CA PRO A 177 -20.42 -12.67 20.62
C PRO A 177 -21.69 -12.13 21.26
N ASP A 178 -22.34 -12.94 22.12
CA ASP A 178 -23.52 -12.50 22.87
C ASP A 178 -23.20 -11.33 23.80
N SER A 179 -24.21 -10.55 24.19
CA SER A 179 -24.04 -9.42 25.13
C SER A 179 -23.42 -9.87 26.47
N SER A 180 -23.63 -11.13 26.88
CA SER A 180 -23.08 -11.76 28.08
C SER A 180 -21.72 -12.44 27.88
N ALA A 181 -21.16 -12.42 26.66
CA ALA A 181 -19.85 -12.99 26.39
C ALA A 181 -18.74 -12.29 27.18
N SER A 182 -17.60 -12.96 27.34
CA SER A 182 -16.47 -12.37 28.05
C SER A 182 -15.91 -11.16 27.29
N VAL A 183 -15.27 -10.25 28.03
CA VAL A 183 -14.54 -9.11 27.44
C VAL A 183 -13.49 -9.59 26.43
N GLU A 184 -12.87 -10.73 26.72
CA GLU A 184 -11.89 -11.37 25.85
C GLU A 184 -12.49 -11.85 24.52
N ASP A 185 -13.64 -12.50 24.53
CA ASP A 185 -14.32 -12.96 23.31
C ASP A 185 -14.76 -11.77 22.45
N LYS A 186 -15.31 -10.73 23.09
CA LYS A 186 -15.68 -9.48 22.42
C LYS A 186 -14.48 -8.78 21.78
N TRP A 187 -13.36 -8.71 22.52
CA TRP A 187 -12.12 -8.14 21.99
C TRP A 187 -11.56 -8.95 20.82
N ASN A 188 -11.55 -10.29 20.92
CA ASN A 188 -11.07 -11.16 19.83
C ASN A 188 -11.89 -10.97 18.55
N TYR A 189 -13.22 -10.91 18.68
CA TYR A 189 -14.12 -10.67 17.56
C TYR A 189 -13.91 -9.28 16.93
N ALA A 190 -13.82 -8.25 17.77
CA ALA A 190 -13.59 -6.88 17.31
C ALA A 190 -12.23 -6.75 16.60
N MET A 191 -11.18 -7.38 17.13
CA MET A 191 -9.85 -7.39 16.54
C MET A 191 -9.82 -8.09 15.17
N GLN A 192 -10.52 -9.22 15.03
CA GLN A 192 -10.66 -9.90 13.74
C GLN A 192 -11.35 -9.02 12.69
N LEU A 193 -12.40 -8.29 13.10
CA LEU A 193 -13.09 -7.34 12.22
C LEU A 193 -12.18 -6.19 11.80
N GLN A 194 -11.46 -5.57 12.75
CA GLN A 194 -10.53 -4.47 12.45
C GLN A 194 -9.44 -4.92 11.48
N LEU A 195 -8.78 -6.04 11.77
CA LEU A 195 -7.74 -6.63 10.92
C LEU A 195 -8.24 -6.86 9.49
N LEU A 196 -9.39 -7.52 9.32
CA LEU A 196 -9.90 -7.80 7.98
C LEU A 196 -10.42 -6.55 7.28
N THR A 197 -10.96 -5.59 8.00
CA THR A 197 -11.33 -4.27 7.44
C THR A 197 -10.09 -3.56 6.91
N SER A 198 -9.01 -3.49 7.69
CA SER A 198 -7.74 -2.89 7.29
C SER A 198 -7.10 -3.63 6.11
N LEU A 199 -7.14 -4.97 6.10
CA LEU A 199 -6.69 -5.78 4.97
C LEU A 199 -7.49 -5.45 3.70
N CYS A 200 -8.82 -5.51 3.75
CA CYS A 200 -9.67 -5.23 2.58
C CYS A 200 -9.45 -3.82 2.03
N ASN A 201 -9.37 -2.82 2.91
CA ASN A 201 -9.08 -1.44 2.52
C ASN A 201 -7.69 -1.29 1.92
N SER A 202 -6.68 -1.96 2.49
CA SER A 202 -5.31 -1.94 1.96
C SER A 202 -5.26 -2.55 0.57
N VAL A 203 -5.83 -3.74 0.37
CA VAL A 203 -5.88 -4.38 -0.95
C VAL A 203 -6.61 -3.50 -1.97
N THR A 204 -7.74 -2.91 -1.58
CA THR A 204 -8.52 -1.99 -2.43
C THR A 204 -7.68 -0.79 -2.87
N LEU A 205 -6.99 -0.15 -1.93
CA LEU A 205 -6.09 0.97 -2.23
C LEU A 205 -4.97 0.53 -3.17
N ARG A 206 -4.29 -0.59 -2.88
CA ARG A 206 -3.19 -1.12 -3.71
C ARG A 206 -3.60 -1.39 -5.15
N LEU A 207 -4.78 -1.95 -5.36
CA LEU A 207 -5.33 -2.14 -6.71
C LEU A 207 -5.69 -0.80 -7.37
N GLY A 208 -6.19 0.16 -6.59
CA GLY A 208 -6.34 1.57 -6.96
C GLY A 208 -5.06 2.16 -7.53
N GLY A 209 -4.04 2.17 -6.69
CA GLY A 209 -2.70 2.67 -6.97
C GLY A 209 -2.03 2.06 -8.18
N LEU A 210 -2.03 0.73 -8.26
CA LEU A 210 -1.44 0.01 -9.38
C LEU A 210 -2.11 0.36 -10.71
N ALA A 211 -3.43 0.52 -10.75
CA ALA A 211 -4.12 0.94 -11.97
C ALA A 211 -3.83 2.41 -12.34
N GLN A 212 -3.77 3.31 -11.36
CA GLN A 212 -3.38 4.70 -11.60
C GLN A 212 -1.94 4.77 -12.12
N PHE A 213 -1.05 3.98 -11.54
CA PHE A 213 0.34 3.89 -11.93
C PHE A 213 0.50 3.33 -13.34
N GLU A 214 -0.27 2.30 -13.72
CA GLU A 214 -0.33 1.79 -15.10
C GLU A 214 -0.78 2.86 -16.08
N SER A 215 -1.84 3.60 -15.77
CA SER A 215 -2.32 4.71 -16.62
C SER A 215 -1.27 5.82 -16.78
N LYS A 216 -0.58 6.20 -15.70
CA LYS A 216 0.52 7.19 -15.77
C LYS A 216 1.72 6.68 -16.56
N ALA A 217 2.05 5.40 -16.43
CA ALA A 217 3.13 4.76 -17.18
C ALA A 217 2.85 4.75 -18.69
N GLU A 218 1.63 4.39 -19.08
CA GLU A 218 1.17 4.44 -20.47
C GLU A 218 1.23 5.86 -21.04
N LYS A 219 0.65 6.85 -20.33
CA LYS A 219 0.66 8.27 -20.73
C LYS A 219 2.08 8.84 -20.83
N GLY A 220 2.96 8.48 -19.89
CA GLY A 220 4.34 8.94 -19.84
C GLY A 220 5.30 8.17 -20.75
N GLY A 221 4.84 7.11 -21.44
CA GLY A 221 5.67 6.29 -22.30
C GLY A 221 6.82 5.59 -21.57
N PHE A 222 6.61 5.22 -20.31
CA PHE A 222 7.56 4.44 -19.51
C PHE A 222 6.94 3.14 -19.03
N GLN A 223 7.78 2.20 -18.64
CA GLN A 223 7.36 0.94 -18.05
C GLN A 223 8.16 0.71 -16.78
N LEU A 224 7.51 0.18 -15.75
CA LEU A 224 8.18 -0.26 -14.54
C LEU A 224 7.98 -1.77 -14.42
N LEU A 225 9.03 -2.48 -14.02
CA LEU A 225 8.97 -3.93 -13.89
C LEU A 225 7.93 -4.25 -12.83
N GLY A 226 6.84 -4.85 -13.26
CA GLY A 226 5.77 -5.26 -12.37
C GLY A 226 4.38 -5.21 -12.95
N LEU A 227 4.12 -4.37 -13.95
CA LEU A 227 2.81 -4.23 -14.62
C LEU A 227 2.55 -5.27 -15.74
N GLY A 228 3.24 -6.41 -15.72
CA GLY A 228 2.84 -7.58 -16.52
C GLY A 228 3.56 -7.82 -17.84
N SER A 229 4.57 -7.04 -18.22
CA SER A 229 5.45 -7.39 -19.34
C SER A 229 6.80 -7.91 -18.83
N GLU A 230 7.09 -9.21 -19.03
CA GLU A 230 8.40 -9.79 -18.72
C GLU A 230 9.51 -9.28 -19.65
N GLU A 231 9.13 -8.87 -20.86
CA GLU A 231 9.97 -8.13 -21.78
C GLU A 231 9.40 -6.73 -21.89
N ALA A 232 10.09 -5.73 -21.36
CA ALA A 232 9.75 -4.36 -21.73
C ALA A 232 9.97 -4.28 -23.25
N PRO A 233 8.94 -4.03 -24.09
CA PRO A 233 9.23 -3.68 -25.47
C PRO A 233 10.22 -2.53 -25.40
N ASP A 234 11.34 -2.67 -26.12
CA ASP A 234 12.31 -1.61 -26.29
C ASP A 234 11.48 -0.43 -26.79
N VAL A 235 11.25 0.55 -25.91
CA VAL A 235 10.44 1.70 -26.27
C VAL A 235 11.33 2.45 -27.23
N ASP A 236 11.14 2.18 -28.52
CA ASP A 236 11.73 2.92 -29.62
C ASP A 236 11.35 4.37 -29.38
N LEU A 237 12.26 5.09 -28.72
CA LEU A 237 12.18 6.53 -28.60
C LEU A 237 12.12 7.03 -30.05
N PRO A 238 11.12 7.86 -30.40
CA PRO A 238 10.97 8.35 -31.76
C PRO A 238 12.32 8.88 -32.23
N THR A 239 12.92 8.15 -33.17
CA THR A 239 14.30 8.38 -33.58
C THR A 239 14.25 9.43 -34.68
N ASP A 240 14.67 10.65 -34.34
CA ASP A 240 15.10 11.70 -35.27
C ASP A 240 14.05 12.31 -36.21
N GLY A 241 12.79 12.40 -35.78
CA GLY A 241 11.73 13.09 -36.53
C GLY A 241 11.30 14.41 -35.89
N ASP A 242 11.78 15.52 -36.47
CA ASP A 242 11.40 16.92 -36.22
C ASP A 242 12.09 17.63 -35.04
N ASP A 243 12.37 18.93 -35.24
CA ASP A 243 13.02 19.85 -34.29
C ASP A 243 12.29 19.86 -32.94
N GLU A 244 12.63 18.93 -32.06
CA GLU A 244 12.00 18.85 -30.76
C GLU A 244 12.37 20.07 -29.93
N GLU A 245 11.34 20.84 -29.57
CA GLU A 245 11.45 21.98 -28.70
C GLU A 245 12.13 21.56 -27.39
N GLY A 246 13.29 22.14 -27.11
CA GLY A 246 14.02 21.90 -25.87
C GLY A 246 13.24 22.48 -24.68
N MET A 247 13.19 21.73 -23.58
CA MET A 247 12.62 22.13 -22.30
C MET A 247 13.71 22.69 -21.39
N LEU A 248 13.44 23.86 -20.80
CA LEU A 248 14.30 24.47 -19.78
C LEU A 248 14.11 23.79 -18.43
N LEU A 249 15.11 23.86 -17.55
CA LEU A 249 15.01 23.29 -16.20
C LEU A 249 13.83 23.87 -15.42
N SER A 250 13.56 25.18 -15.54
CA SER A 250 12.44 25.84 -14.88
C SER A 250 11.09 25.26 -15.31
N GLU A 251 10.92 25.02 -16.62
CA GLU A 251 9.70 24.39 -17.15
C GLU A 251 9.55 22.95 -16.65
N PHE A 252 10.66 22.21 -16.53
CA PHE A 252 10.64 20.88 -15.94
C PHE A 252 10.25 20.90 -14.46
N MET A 253 10.70 21.88 -13.68
CA MET A 253 10.30 22.02 -12.28
C MET A 253 8.79 22.22 -12.13
N ASP A 254 8.15 22.91 -13.08
CA ASP A 254 6.70 23.11 -13.09
C ASP A 254 5.92 21.81 -13.37
N LEU A 255 6.56 20.78 -13.94
CA LEU A 255 5.97 19.45 -14.14
C LEU A 255 6.00 18.60 -12.87
N LEU A 256 6.90 18.89 -11.93
CA LEU A 256 7.03 18.09 -10.72
C LEU A 256 5.98 18.52 -9.69
N PRO A 257 5.40 17.57 -8.93
CA PRO A 257 4.43 17.91 -7.91
C PRO A 257 5.07 18.85 -6.89
N ALA A 258 4.37 19.94 -6.53
CA ALA A 258 4.82 20.92 -5.56
C ALA A 258 4.98 20.24 -4.18
N ARG A 259 6.20 19.79 -3.86
CA ARG A 259 6.49 19.04 -2.63
C ARG A 259 7.49 19.80 -1.77
N GLY A 260 6.95 20.59 -0.84
CA GLY A 260 7.71 21.20 0.25
C GLY A 260 8.45 22.49 -0.11
N PRO A 261 9.25 23.03 0.83
CA PRO A 261 9.86 24.36 0.75
C PRO A 261 11.07 24.42 -0.19
N TYR A 262 11.18 23.52 -1.16
CA TYR A 262 12.18 23.62 -2.21
C TYR A 262 11.78 24.77 -3.14
N SER A 263 12.08 26.00 -2.72
CA SER A 263 12.13 27.11 -3.65
C SER A 263 13.25 26.80 -4.63
N PRO A 264 12.99 26.73 -5.95
CA PRO A 264 14.06 26.60 -6.92
C PRO A 264 15.03 27.75 -6.69
N THR A 265 16.24 27.44 -6.20
CA THR A 265 17.33 28.39 -6.27
C THR A 265 17.48 28.76 -7.73
N GLU A 266 17.44 30.05 -8.06
CA GLU A 266 17.58 30.55 -9.42
C GLU A 266 18.87 29.97 -10.04
N VAL A 267 18.74 28.88 -10.81
CA VAL A 267 19.85 28.28 -11.53
C VAL A 267 20.02 29.08 -12.82
N GLU A 268 20.76 30.18 -12.75
CA GLU A 268 21.13 30.97 -13.94
C GLU A 268 22.08 30.15 -14.84
N GLY A 269 21.56 29.59 -15.94
CA GLY A 269 22.39 29.07 -17.03
C GLY A 269 22.22 27.59 -17.42
N GLY A 270 21.02 27.02 -17.32
CA GLY A 270 20.77 25.64 -17.76
C GLY A 270 20.83 25.46 -19.28
N GLY A 271 21.26 24.28 -19.73
CA GLY A 271 21.05 23.81 -21.11
C GLY A 271 19.56 23.60 -21.41
N THR A 272 19.26 22.98 -22.54
CA THR A 272 17.90 22.52 -22.87
C THR A 272 17.92 21.01 -23.09
N VAL A 273 16.89 20.31 -22.65
CA VAL A 273 16.71 18.87 -22.85
C VAL A 273 15.53 18.63 -23.80
N PRO A 274 15.57 17.64 -24.70
CA PRO A 274 14.40 17.27 -25.49
C PRO A 274 13.14 17.11 -24.62
N ARG A 275 12.06 17.83 -24.96
CA ARG A 275 10.85 17.92 -24.13
C ARG A 275 10.23 16.55 -23.82
N HIS A 276 10.28 15.59 -24.73
CA HIS A 276 9.74 14.24 -24.48
C HIS A 276 10.51 13.52 -23.35
N LEU A 277 11.83 13.65 -23.27
CA LEU A 277 12.64 13.04 -22.21
C LEU A 277 12.36 13.66 -20.85
N ALA A 278 12.29 14.99 -20.81
CA ALA A 278 11.98 15.71 -19.58
C ALA A 278 10.55 15.40 -19.10
N THR A 279 9.57 15.34 -20.00
CA THR A 279 8.18 14.95 -19.69
C THR A 279 8.10 13.52 -19.19
N LYS A 280 8.84 12.58 -19.81
CA LYS A 280 8.92 11.18 -19.39
C LYS A 280 9.52 11.06 -17.98
N LEU A 281 10.60 11.80 -17.70
CA LEU A 281 11.21 11.81 -16.37
C LEU A 281 10.26 12.38 -15.33
N GLY A 282 9.61 13.51 -15.63
CA GLY A 282 8.63 14.14 -14.73
C GLY A 282 7.47 13.20 -14.41
N SER A 283 6.89 12.58 -15.43
CA SER A 283 5.79 11.62 -15.28
C SER A 283 6.21 10.37 -14.48
N MET A 284 7.41 9.85 -14.71
CA MET A 284 7.96 8.70 -13.98
C MET A 284 8.16 9.03 -12.51
N VAL A 285 8.79 10.18 -12.21
CA VAL A 285 9.01 10.63 -10.84
C VAL A 285 7.66 10.82 -10.15
N GLU A 286 6.75 11.60 -10.74
CA GLU A 286 5.41 11.85 -10.19
C GLU A 286 4.66 10.53 -9.88
N ALA A 287 4.70 9.56 -10.79
CA ALA A 287 4.04 8.27 -10.61
C ALA A 287 4.62 7.47 -9.43
N ILE A 288 5.95 7.38 -9.32
CA ILE A 288 6.61 6.63 -8.22
C ILE A 288 6.42 7.35 -6.88
N ASP A 289 6.48 8.68 -6.91
CA ASP A 289 6.28 9.51 -5.73
C ASP A 289 4.83 9.52 -5.25
N ALA A 290 3.85 9.38 -6.15
CA ALA A 290 2.45 9.15 -5.80
C ALA A 290 2.26 7.77 -5.14
N ARG A 291 2.89 6.72 -5.70
CA ARG A 291 2.87 5.37 -5.09
C ARG A 291 3.50 5.36 -3.70
N THR A 292 4.57 6.12 -3.49
CA THR A 292 5.21 6.26 -2.18
C THR A 292 4.30 6.94 -1.16
N GLN A 293 3.50 7.92 -1.58
CA GLN A 293 2.47 8.52 -0.72
C GLN A 293 1.35 7.54 -0.41
N GLU A 294 0.93 6.74 -1.40
CA GLU A 294 -0.06 5.69 -1.22
C GLU A 294 0.40 4.62 -0.23
N ASP A 295 1.68 4.25 -0.21
CA ASP A 295 2.24 3.36 0.83
C ASP A 295 1.92 3.89 2.25
N ARG A 296 2.00 5.21 2.44
CA ARG A 296 1.68 5.86 3.71
C ARG A 296 0.18 5.85 3.99
N TYR A 297 -0.65 6.13 2.98
CA TYR A 297 -2.12 6.04 3.12
C TYR A 297 -2.60 4.62 3.43
N VAL A 298 -1.96 3.61 2.86
CA VAL A 298 -2.20 2.21 3.20
C VAL A 298 -1.85 1.97 4.66
N GLY A 299 -0.70 2.46 5.13
CA GLY A 299 -0.32 2.44 6.56
C GLY A 299 -1.42 3.00 7.47
N PHE A 300 -1.96 4.19 7.16
CA PHE A 300 -3.04 4.80 7.96
C PHE A 300 -4.35 4.01 7.98
N ARG A 301 -4.59 3.09 7.04
CA ARG A 301 -5.74 2.16 7.13
C ARG A 301 -5.61 1.16 8.27
N TRP A 302 -4.44 1.07 8.89
CA TRP A 302 -4.15 0.22 10.03
C TRP A 302 -4.20 0.94 11.38
N ASP A 303 -4.44 2.26 11.42
CA ASP A 303 -4.47 3.03 12.68
C ASP A 303 -5.42 2.42 13.70
N GLY A 304 -6.67 2.14 13.32
CA GLY A 304 -7.64 1.53 14.23
C GLY A 304 -7.25 0.13 14.73
N PHE A 305 -6.48 -0.61 13.96
CA PHE A 305 -5.93 -1.92 14.37
C PHE A 305 -4.77 -1.74 15.35
N VAL A 306 -3.84 -0.84 15.06
CA VAL A 306 -2.65 -0.54 15.87
C VAL A 306 -3.04 0.13 17.21
N ASP A 307 -3.99 1.06 17.18
CA ASP A 307 -4.59 1.72 18.35
C ASP A 307 -5.23 0.74 19.33
N ALA A 308 -5.80 -0.36 18.82
CA ALA A 308 -6.40 -1.39 19.66
C ALA A 308 -5.36 -2.16 20.52
N PHE A 309 -4.08 -2.10 20.14
CA PHE A 309 -2.95 -2.56 20.94
C PHE A 309 -2.35 -1.44 21.81
N GLY A 310 -2.90 -0.22 21.76
CA GLY A 310 -2.43 0.94 22.51
C GLY A 310 -1.15 1.55 21.95
N VAL A 311 -0.99 1.48 20.64
CA VAL A 311 0.24 1.82 19.91
C VAL A 311 -0.06 2.97 18.98
N VAL A 312 0.90 3.87 18.81
CA VAL A 312 0.85 4.90 17.79
C VAL A 312 1.66 4.42 16.60
N LEU A 313 1.07 4.46 15.39
CA LEU A 313 1.69 3.90 14.19
C LEU A 313 3.07 4.51 13.91
N GLU A 314 3.26 5.80 14.15
CA GLU A 314 4.55 6.49 13.98
C GLU A 314 5.65 6.04 14.94
N THR A 315 5.30 5.46 16.10
CA THR A 315 6.26 4.96 17.10
C THR A 315 6.34 3.44 17.13
N ALA A 316 5.54 2.74 16.30
CA ALA A 316 5.40 1.29 16.31
C ALA A 316 6.71 0.54 16.00
N ALA A 317 7.63 1.15 15.25
CA ALA A 317 8.94 0.55 14.94
C ALA A 317 9.89 0.51 16.15
N ASP A 318 9.79 1.50 17.05
CA ASP A 318 10.69 1.70 18.19
C ASP A 318 10.19 1.02 19.48
N GLU A 319 8.90 0.73 19.55
CA GLU A 319 8.28 0.17 20.74
C GLU A 319 8.55 -1.33 20.87
N GLU A 320 9.27 -1.71 21.92
CA GLU A 320 9.44 -3.11 22.30
C GLU A 320 8.09 -3.66 22.82
N PHE A 321 7.28 -4.22 21.90
CA PHE A 321 6.01 -4.87 22.22
C PHE A 321 6.24 -6.12 23.06
N LYS A 322 6.17 -5.96 24.39
CA LYS A 322 6.21 -7.08 25.33
C LYS A 322 4.85 -7.78 25.32
N ASP A 323 4.80 -8.85 24.53
CA ASP A 323 3.75 -9.86 24.52
C ASP A 323 2.35 -9.32 24.12
N PRO A 324 2.17 -8.74 22.90
CA PRO A 324 0.84 -8.40 22.45
C PRO A 324 0.01 -9.67 22.28
N LYS A 325 -1.29 -9.53 22.54
CA LYS A 325 -2.22 -10.64 22.42
C LYS A 325 -2.22 -11.18 20.97
N PRO A 326 -2.12 -12.50 20.76
CA PRO A 326 -2.09 -13.06 19.42
C PRO A 326 -3.41 -12.82 18.68
N ILE A 327 -3.32 -12.79 17.36
CA ILE A 327 -4.43 -12.58 16.45
C ILE A 327 -4.88 -13.92 15.91
N THR A 328 -6.11 -14.32 16.18
CA THR A 328 -6.65 -15.56 15.62
C THR A 328 -7.22 -15.31 14.23
N SER A 329 -6.75 -16.04 13.22
CA SER A 329 -7.33 -16.03 11.87
C SER A 329 -8.77 -16.57 11.87
N PRO A 330 -9.74 -15.90 11.25
CA PRO A 330 -11.11 -16.39 11.17
C PRO A 330 -11.25 -17.71 10.40
N ALA A 331 -10.41 -17.93 9.39
CA ALA A 331 -10.53 -19.08 8.48
C ALA A 331 -9.90 -20.36 9.00
N ASP A 332 -8.74 -20.29 9.63
CA ASP A 332 -7.97 -21.45 10.09
C ASP A 332 -7.95 -21.59 11.62
N ARG A 333 -8.37 -20.55 12.35
CA ARG A 333 -8.39 -20.48 13.83
C ARG A 333 -7.01 -20.64 14.46
N ILE A 334 -5.95 -20.38 13.70
CA ILE A 334 -4.57 -20.40 14.17
C ILE A 334 -4.23 -19.01 14.72
N PRO A 335 -3.61 -18.91 15.91
CA PRO A 335 -3.08 -17.64 16.40
C PRO A 335 -1.81 -17.24 15.64
N GLY A 336 -1.75 -16.00 15.18
CA GLY A 336 -0.55 -15.35 14.65
C GLY A 336 -0.02 -14.28 15.60
N ASP A 337 1.28 -14.04 15.55
CA ASP A 337 1.93 -13.02 16.36
C ASP A 337 1.63 -11.61 15.82
N ALA A 338 0.94 -10.80 16.62
CA ALA A 338 0.61 -9.42 16.29
C ALA A 338 1.85 -8.52 16.15
N ARG A 339 2.95 -8.85 16.84
CA ARG A 339 4.20 -8.05 16.81
C ARG A 339 4.73 -7.89 15.40
N LEU A 340 4.64 -8.95 14.61
CA LEU A 340 5.19 -8.96 13.25
C LEU A 340 4.45 -8.00 12.34
N LEU A 341 3.13 -7.97 12.46
CA LEU A 341 2.29 -7.06 11.69
C LEU A 341 2.52 -5.61 12.12
N ILE A 342 2.52 -5.34 13.44
CA ILE A 342 2.78 -4.00 13.99
C ILE A 342 4.17 -3.50 13.60
N ARG A 343 5.19 -4.36 13.66
CA ARG A 343 6.56 -4.03 13.23
C ARG A 343 6.62 -3.73 11.73
N ALA A 344 6.02 -4.57 10.89
CA ALA A 344 5.99 -4.36 9.44
C ALA A 344 5.32 -3.02 9.09
N LEU A 345 4.24 -2.66 9.81
CA LEU A 345 3.56 -1.38 9.69
C LEU A 345 4.46 -0.21 10.08
N GLY A 346 5.09 -0.28 11.25
CA GLY A 346 6.02 0.77 11.73
C GLY A 346 7.17 0.99 10.75
N GLU A 347 7.83 -0.07 10.30
CA GLU A 347 8.94 0.03 9.35
C GLU A 347 8.50 0.60 7.99
N GLN A 348 7.29 0.28 7.53
CA GLN A 348 6.76 0.82 6.27
C GLN A 348 6.51 2.32 6.37
N VAL A 349 5.91 2.78 7.47
CA VAL A 349 5.59 4.20 7.71
C VAL A 349 6.85 5.01 7.92
N GLU A 350 7.80 4.52 8.72
CA GLU A 350 9.08 5.17 8.99
C GLU A 350 9.88 5.37 7.70
N LYS A 351 9.96 4.34 6.85
CA LYS A 351 10.77 4.38 5.62
C LYS A 351 10.09 5.08 4.44
N ALA A 352 8.80 5.41 4.51
CA ALA A 352 8.07 5.99 3.39
C ALA A 352 8.65 7.34 2.89
N PRO A 353 9.00 8.32 3.75
CA PRO A 353 9.51 9.62 3.30
C PRO A 353 10.86 9.53 2.57
N ASP A 354 11.75 8.65 3.04
CA ASP A 354 13.11 8.48 2.49
C ASP A 354 13.13 7.83 1.10
N ARG A 355 11.96 7.42 0.58
CA ARG A 355 11.81 6.72 -0.69
C ARG A 355 11.36 7.62 -1.85
N MET A 356 11.14 8.91 -1.61
CA MET A 356 10.80 9.84 -2.70
C MET A 356 11.99 10.06 -3.62
N TRP A 357 11.77 10.00 -4.94
CA TRP A 357 12.79 10.28 -5.95
C TRP A 357 12.92 11.77 -6.24
N THR A 358 11.86 12.55 -6.01
CA THR A 358 11.85 13.98 -6.33
C THR A 358 13.07 14.72 -5.78
N PRO A 359 13.48 14.60 -4.50
CA PRO A 359 14.66 15.32 -3.99
C PRO A 359 15.96 14.93 -4.71
N TYR A 360 16.13 13.64 -5.01
CA TYR A 360 17.31 13.12 -5.72
C TYR A 360 17.37 13.64 -7.16
N VAL A 361 16.26 13.56 -7.88
CA VAL A 361 16.16 14.02 -9.28
C VAL A 361 16.36 15.53 -9.36
N LEU A 362 15.72 16.30 -8.48
CA LEU A 362 15.90 17.75 -8.40
C LEU A 362 17.37 18.13 -8.19
N GLN A 363 18.06 17.46 -7.27
CA GLN A 363 19.47 17.72 -7.02
C GLN A 363 20.32 17.43 -8.27
N ALA A 364 20.15 16.27 -8.90
CA ALA A 364 20.92 15.90 -10.09
C ALA A 364 20.64 16.85 -11.27
N CYS A 365 19.40 17.25 -11.49
CA CYS A 365 19.01 18.19 -12.52
C CYS A 365 19.54 19.62 -12.27
N ALA A 366 19.64 20.03 -11.00
CA ALA A 366 20.26 21.32 -10.64
C ALA A 366 21.78 21.32 -10.84
N GLU A 367 22.44 20.16 -10.72
CA GLU A 367 23.87 20.00 -11.00
C GLU A 367 24.17 19.99 -12.51
N SER A 368 23.34 19.31 -13.32
CA SER A 368 23.46 19.30 -14.78
C SER A 368 22.10 19.07 -15.45
N TRP A 369 21.68 20.02 -16.28
CA TRP A 369 20.46 19.89 -17.11
C TRP A 369 20.84 19.69 -18.58
N ASP A 370 21.11 18.43 -18.93
CA ASP A 370 21.45 17.98 -20.28
C ASP A 370 20.85 16.59 -20.57
N GLU A 371 20.78 16.25 -21.86
CA GLU A 371 20.16 15.00 -22.34
C GLU A 371 20.76 13.74 -21.72
N ASN A 372 22.10 13.68 -21.55
CA ASN A 372 22.73 12.49 -20.99
C ASN A 372 22.37 12.32 -19.52
N THR A 373 22.32 13.42 -18.76
CA THR A 373 21.88 13.41 -17.37
C THR A 373 20.43 12.93 -17.25
N VAL A 374 19.51 13.42 -18.08
CA VAL A 374 18.10 12.98 -18.03
C VAL A 374 17.94 11.51 -18.43
N LYS A 375 18.63 11.04 -19.48
CA LYS A 375 18.64 9.61 -19.84
C LYS A 375 19.19 8.72 -18.73
N LYS A 376 20.26 9.17 -18.06
CA LYS A 376 20.85 8.48 -16.91
C LYS A 376 19.85 8.41 -15.76
N LEU A 377 19.21 9.53 -15.41
CA LEU A 377 18.21 9.59 -14.33
C LEU A 377 16.99 8.71 -14.61
N LEU A 378 16.48 8.69 -15.84
CA LEU A 378 15.38 7.79 -16.24
C LEU A 378 15.74 6.32 -15.94
N LYS A 379 16.96 5.92 -16.29
CA LYS A 379 17.46 4.56 -16.02
C LYS A 379 17.62 4.30 -14.52
N GLU A 380 18.28 5.21 -13.79
CA GLU A 380 18.52 5.06 -12.34
C GLU A 380 17.22 5.01 -11.53
N VAL A 381 16.25 5.86 -11.85
CA VAL A 381 14.92 5.87 -11.19
C VAL A 381 14.19 4.56 -11.47
N GLN A 382 14.20 4.08 -12.72
CA GLN A 382 13.55 2.83 -13.10
C GLN A 382 14.20 1.61 -12.44
N GLU A 383 15.51 1.45 -12.56
CA GLU A 383 16.26 0.35 -11.95
C GLU A 383 16.15 0.38 -10.43
N GLY A 384 16.35 1.54 -9.82
CA GLY A 384 16.26 1.71 -8.37
C GLY A 384 14.86 1.39 -7.83
N GLU A 385 13.79 1.76 -8.53
CA GLU A 385 12.44 1.39 -8.10
C GLU A 385 12.18 -0.11 -8.19
N ASN A 386 12.68 -0.77 -9.24
CA ASN A 386 12.56 -2.22 -9.39
C ASN A 386 13.31 -2.95 -8.27
N GLU A 387 14.53 -2.52 -7.96
CA GLU A 387 15.32 -3.05 -6.85
C GLU A 387 14.62 -2.84 -5.50
N ARG A 388 14.07 -1.64 -5.27
CA ARG A 388 13.31 -1.34 -4.05
C ARG A 388 12.08 -2.22 -3.92
N ALA A 389 11.31 -2.41 -4.99
CA ALA A 389 10.14 -3.27 -4.98
C ALA A 389 10.51 -4.73 -4.67
N ALA A 390 11.58 -5.25 -5.27
CA ALA A 390 12.08 -6.60 -4.99
C ALA A 390 12.58 -6.75 -3.54
N ALA A 391 13.37 -5.79 -3.05
CA ALA A 391 13.89 -5.79 -1.69
C ALA A 391 12.75 -5.78 -0.65
N ARG A 392 11.66 -5.07 -0.90
CA ARG A 392 10.47 -5.08 -0.03
C ARG A 392 9.80 -6.45 0.03
N VAL A 393 9.69 -7.15 -1.09
CA VAL A 393 9.12 -8.50 -1.12
C VAL A 393 9.99 -9.45 -0.29
N VAL A 394 11.32 -9.37 -0.42
CA VAL A 394 12.26 -10.16 0.39
C VAL A 394 12.08 -9.84 1.89
N GLN A 395 12.05 -8.55 2.25
CA GLN A 395 11.85 -8.11 3.63
C GLN A 395 10.53 -8.66 4.21
N LYS A 396 9.44 -8.61 3.46
CA LYS A 396 8.13 -9.16 3.87
C LYS A 396 8.18 -10.68 4.07
N ARG A 397 8.88 -11.41 3.19
CA ARG A 397 9.10 -12.85 3.36
C ARG A 397 9.87 -13.13 4.63
N GLU A 398 10.97 -12.41 4.88
CA GLU A 398 11.78 -12.59 6.09
C GLU A 398 10.94 -12.37 7.36
N ILE A 399 10.07 -11.36 7.38
CA ILE A 399 9.15 -11.11 8.50
C ILE A 399 8.20 -12.30 8.69
N VAL A 400 7.60 -12.82 7.61
CA VAL A 400 6.67 -13.96 7.67
C VAL A 400 7.40 -15.28 8.01
N GLU A 401 8.61 -15.50 7.53
CA GLU A 401 9.43 -16.67 7.85
C GLU A 401 9.91 -16.65 9.30
N GLN A 402 10.25 -15.47 9.83
CA GLN A 402 10.53 -15.31 11.26
C GLN A 402 9.32 -15.70 12.11
N SER A 403 8.07 -15.37 11.71
CA SER A 403 6.89 -15.94 12.40
C SER A 403 6.90 -17.45 12.37
N ALA A 404 7.20 -18.05 11.20
CA ALA A 404 7.03 -19.49 11.01
C ALA A 404 7.92 -20.32 11.94
N LEU A 405 9.05 -19.77 12.40
CA LEU A 405 9.93 -20.37 13.40
C LEU A 405 9.29 -20.41 14.80
N GLU A 406 8.49 -19.40 15.15
CA GLU A 406 7.79 -19.32 16.44
C GLU A 406 6.42 -20.05 16.37
N MET A 407 5.66 -19.82 15.30
CA MET A 407 4.39 -20.45 14.97
C MET A 407 4.23 -20.56 13.45
N PRO A 408 4.14 -21.77 12.86
CA PRO A 408 4.04 -21.94 11.42
C PRO A 408 2.75 -21.33 10.87
N LEU A 409 2.86 -20.19 10.20
CA LEU A 409 1.76 -19.53 9.50
C LEU A 409 1.72 -20.02 8.04
N GLY A 410 0.56 -20.46 7.58
CA GLY A 410 0.34 -20.77 6.16
C GLY A 410 0.35 -19.49 5.30
N LYS A 411 0.65 -19.60 4.01
CA LYS A 411 0.67 -18.43 3.08
C LYS A 411 -0.68 -17.69 3.00
N GLU A 412 -1.77 -18.41 3.22
CA GLU A 412 -3.14 -17.87 3.22
C GLU A 412 -3.58 -17.36 4.59
N HIS A 413 -2.70 -17.43 5.61
CA HIS A 413 -3.00 -16.92 6.94
C HIS A 413 -3.17 -15.40 6.90
N VAL A 414 -4.15 -14.89 7.64
CA VAL A 414 -4.52 -13.46 7.61
C VAL A 414 -3.35 -12.52 7.92
N VAL A 415 -2.47 -12.90 8.85
CA VAL A 415 -1.28 -12.09 9.20
C VAL A 415 -0.28 -12.05 8.04
N SER A 416 -0.07 -13.17 7.34
CA SER A 416 0.81 -13.19 6.17
C SER A 416 0.24 -12.34 5.04
N LEU A 417 -1.07 -12.44 4.76
CA LEU A 417 -1.75 -11.58 3.80
C LEU A 417 -1.64 -10.09 4.18
N ALA A 418 -1.84 -9.77 5.47
CA ALA A 418 -1.73 -8.41 6.00
C ALA A 418 -0.33 -7.82 5.80
N VAL A 419 0.73 -8.52 6.22
CA VAL A 419 2.13 -8.10 6.04
C VAL A 419 2.46 -7.80 4.59
N PHE A 420 1.92 -8.60 3.66
CA PHE A 420 2.16 -8.40 2.24
C PHE A 420 1.33 -7.27 1.62
N SER A 421 0.14 -6.98 2.16
CA SER A 421 -0.73 -5.89 1.68
C SER A 421 -0.25 -4.48 2.07
N ILE A 422 0.54 -4.38 3.14
CA ILE A 422 1.19 -3.15 3.62
C ILE A 422 2.32 -2.74 2.69
#